data_AF-A0A6N8X859-F1
#
_entry.id   AF-A0A6N8X859-F1
#
_cell.length_a   1.000
_cell.length_b   1.000
_cell.length_c   1.000
_cell.angle_alpha   90.00
_cell.angle_beta   90.00
_cell.angle_gamma   90.00
#
_symmetry.space_group_name_H-M   'P 1'
#
loop_
_entity.id
_entity.type
_entity.pdbx_description
1 polymer ?
#
loop_
_entity_poly.entity_id
_entity_poly.type
_entity_poly.pdbx_seq_one_letter_code
_entity_poly.pdbx_strand_id
1 'polypeptide(L)'
;MSRAARRQPDRRARSDAHALFHLQAGGAKVLNLRHIPGDTSAAALLQRGIVRVDRTTPWGNPFPISTRFGNRDDVIERYRRDLWRRIRSGELPLDELAAIANMPLACWCHPKPCHAAVLARAARWAAEELEKSCETA
;
A
#
# COMPACT_ATOMS: atom_id res chain seq x y z
N MET A 1 -15.74 -13.85 60.80
CA MET A 1 -14.60 -14.16 59.91
C MET A 1 -15.11 -15.06 58.80
N SER A 2 -15.11 -14.61 57.53
CA SER A 2 -15.08 -15.48 56.34
C SER A 2 -15.00 -14.61 55.08
N ARG A 3 -13.84 -14.65 54.42
CA ARG A 3 -13.57 -14.04 53.11
C ARG A 3 -14.18 -14.93 52.03
N ALA A 4 -15.17 -14.45 51.29
CA ALA A 4 -15.66 -15.10 50.08
C ALA A 4 -14.90 -14.58 48.86
N ALA A 5 -14.38 -15.52 48.07
CA ALA A 5 -13.41 -15.36 47.01
C ALA A 5 -13.91 -14.54 45.81
N ARG A 6 -13.08 -13.62 45.32
CA ARG A 6 -13.29 -12.95 44.03
C ARG A 6 -13.03 -13.96 42.92
N ARG A 7 -14.09 -14.28 42.16
CA ARG A 7 -14.04 -15.14 40.97
C ARG A 7 -13.24 -14.42 39.88
N GLN A 8 -12.07 -14.94 39.51
CA GLN A 8 -11.33 -14.45 38.35
C GLN A 8 -12.02 -14.92 37.07
N PRO A 9 -12.27 -14.06 36.07
CA PRO A 9 -12.78 -14.51 34.79
C PRO A 9 -11.68 -15.19 33.97
N ASP A 10 -12.11 -16.26 33.29
CA ASP A 10 -11.37 -17.22 32.51
C ASP A 10 -10.50 -16.58 31.40
N ARG A 11 -9.22 -16.95 31.36
CA ARG A 11 -8.25 -16.55 30.35
C ARG A 11 -8.17 -17.60 29.23
N ARG A 12 -9.25 -17.85 28.48
CA ARG A 12 -9.20 -18.68 27.25
C ARG A 12 -10.43 -18.49 26.36
N ALA A 13 -10.35 -17.50 25.46
CA ALA A 13 -10.97 -17.51 24.14
C ALA A 13 -10.48 -16.26 23.36
N ARG A 14 -9.19 -16.23 23.04
CA ARG A 14 -8.63 -15.31 22.05
C ARG A 14 -8.66 -16.03 20.70
N SER A 15 -9.68 -15.79 19.90
CA SER A 15 -9.66 -16.12 18.47
C SER A 15 -10.71 -15.28 17.75
N ASP A 16 -10.26 -14.66 16.65
CA ASP A 16 -11.06 -14.05 15.57
C ASP A 16 -11.17 -12.52 15.55
N ALA A 17 -10.10 -11.83 15.93
CA ALA A 17 -9.81 -10.47 15.47
C ALA A 17 -9.26 -10.43 14.02
N HIS A 18 -9.88 -11.17 13.10
CA HIS A 18 -9.42 -11.35 11.71
C HIS A 18 -10.51 -11.12 10.66
N ALA A 19 -11.37 -10.12 10.85
CA ALA A 19 -12.15 -9.52 9.76
C ALA A 19 -12.77 -8.21 10.26
N LEU A 20 -12.73 -7.17 9.45
CA LEU A 20 -13.32 -5.84 9.69
C LEU A 20 -12.47 -4.89 10.55
N PHE A 21 -11.32 -4.49 10.01
CA PHE A 21 -10.80 -3.15 10.25
C PHE A 21 -11.24 -2.26 9.08
N HIS A 22 -12.41 -1.64 9.24
CA HIS A 22 -12.85 -0.51 8.43
C HIS A 22 -12.82 0.76 9.30
N LEU A 23 -12.58 1.90 8.61
CA LEU A 23 -12.63 3.31 9.06
C LEU A 23 -11.35 3.81 9.79
N GLN A 24 -10.72 4.95 9.48
CA GLN A 24 -11.05 6.16 8.71
C GLN A 24 -9.76 6.94 8.34
N ALA A 25 -9.52 7.16 7.03
CA ALA A 25 -8.80 8.28 6.39
C ALA A 25 -8.42 7.84 4.95
N GLY A 26 -9.04 8.43 3.93
CA GLY A 26 -8.91 8.04 2.52
C GLY A 26 -7.46 7.83 2.08
N GLY A 27 -7.11 6.59 1.78
CA GLY A 27 -5.84 6.20 1.21
C GLY A 27 -6.03 4.98 0.32
N ALA A 28 -5.28 4.91 -0.78
CA ALA A 28 -5.36 3.81 -1.74
C ALA A 28 -5.29 2.43 -1.06
N LYS A 29 -6.31 1.60 -1.29
CA LYS A 29 -6.37 0.21 -0.81
C LYS A 29 -5.39 -0.65 -1.61
N VAL A 30 -4.57 -1.45 -0.94
CA VAL A 30 -3.72 -2.44 -1.62
C VAL A 30 -4.49 -3.77 -1.74
N LEU A 31 -4.57 -4.30 -2.96
CA LEU A 31 -5.21 -5.56 -3.31
C LEU A 31 -4.16 -6.63 -3.63
N ASN A 32 -4.48 -7.89 -3.33
CA ASN A 32 -3.68 -9.03 -3.78
C ASN A 32 -4.15 -9.49 -5.17
N LEU A 33 -3.27 -9.40 -6.17
CA LEU A 33 -3.55 -9.85 -7.55
C LEU A 33 -4.03 -11.30 -7.64
N ARG A 34 -3.56 -12.19 -6.74
CA ARG A 34 -3.97 -13.61 -6.72
C ARG A 34 -5.45 -13.82 -6.42
N HIS A 35 -6.09 -12.85 -5.79
CA HIS A 35 -7.48 -12.95 -5.33
C HIS A 35 -8.42 -12.08 -6.18
N ILE A 36 -7.93 -11.48 -7.26
CA ILE A 36 -8.77 -10.74 -8.21
C ILE A 36 -9.21 -11.74 -9.30
N PRO A 37 -10.52 -12.05 -9.40
CA PRO A 37 -11.00 -12.96 -10.44
C PRO A 37 -10.93 -12.30 -11.83
N GLY A 38 -10.85 -13.15 -12.85
CA GLY A 38 -10.86 -12.76 -14.26
C GLY A 38 -9.50 -12.31 -14.78
N ASP A 39 -9.51 -11.53 -15.86
CA ASP A 39 -8.30 -10.95 -16.43
C ASP A 39 -7.70 -9.92 -15.44
N THR A 40 -6.39 -10.08 -15.19
CA THR A 40 -5.60 -9.23 -14.31
C THR A 40 -4.53 -8.45 -15.09
N SER A 41 -4.64 -8.39 -16.42
CA SER A 41 -3.85 -7.48 -17.26
C SER A 41 -3.99 -6.03 -16.76
N ALA A 42 -2.96 -5.20 -16.99
CA ALA A 42 -2.99 -3.81 -16.55
C ALA A 42 -4.19 -3.05 -17.15
N ALA A 43 -4.51 -3.31 -18.42
CA ALA A 43 -5.65 -2.71 -19.11
C ALA A 43 -7.00 -3.12 -18.50
N ALA A 44 -7.21 -4.43 -18.26
CA ALA A 44 -8.46 -4.91 -17.66
C ALA A 44 -8.66 -4.41 -16.23
N LEU A 45 -7.58 -4.34 -15.43
CA LEU A 45 -7.66 -3.77 -14.09
C LEU A 45 -7.96 -2.28 -14.12
N LEU A 46 -7.35 -1.53 -15.04
CA LEU A 46 -7.58 -0.10 -15.17
C LEU A 46 -9.05 0.21 -15.55
N GLN A 47 -9.65 -0.59 -16.44
CA GLN A 47 -11.09 -0.50 -16.77
C GLN A 47 -12.00 -0.72 -15.56
N ARG A 48 -11.51 -1.40 -14.52
CA ARG A 48 -12.22 -1.64 -13.25
C ARG A 48 -11.84 -0.61 -12.17
N GLY A 49 -11.07 0.42 -12.51
CA GLY A 49 -10.57 1.42 -11.58
C GLY A 49 -9.47 0.92 -10.65
N ILE A 50 -8.74 -0.15 -11.02
CA ILE A 50 -7.66 -0.73 -10.22
C ILE A 50 -6.33 -0.52 -10.95
N VAL A 51 -5.32 0.01 -10.26
CA VAL A 51 -3.99 0.21 -10.82
C VAL A 51 -3.13 -1.01 -10.52
N ARG A 52 -2.68 -1.72 -11.56
CA ARG A 52 -1.65 -2.74 -11.40
C ARG A 52 -0.31 -2.06 -11.12
N VAL A 53 0.39 -2.51 -10.07
CA VAL A 53 1.66 -1.88 -9.64
C VAL A 53 2.81 -2.88 -9.55
N ASP A 54 2.74 -4.01 -10.25
CA ASP A 54 3.87 -4.94 -10.28
C ASP A 54 4.96 -4.51 -11.28
N ARG A 55 6.01 -5.33 -11.38
CA ARG A 55 7.22 -5.02 -12.18
C ARG A 55 6.97 -4.86 -13.69
N THR A 56 5.78 -5.19 -14.19
CA THR A 56 5.43 -4.95 -15.60
C THR A 56 4.88 -3.54 -15.83
N THR A 57 4.89 -2.69 -14.81
CA THR A 57 4.34 -1.33 -14.84
C THR A 57 5.37 -0.30 -14.35
N PRO A 58 5.21 1.00 -14.68
CA PRO A 58 6.10 2.07 -14.18
C PRO A 58 6.15 2.20 -12.64
N TRP A 59 5.14 1.65 -11.98
CA TRP A 59 4.93 1.65 -10.53
C TRP A 59 5.62 0.49 -9.81
N GLY A 60 6.11 -0.50 -10.56
CA GLY A 60 6.73 -1.70 -10.01
C GLY A 60 8.01 -1.43 -9.24
N ASN A 61 8.25 -2.25 -8.20
CA ASN A 61 9.53 -2.24 -7.51
C ASN A 61 10.63 -2.89 -8.39
N PRO A 62 11.65 -2.14 -8.85
CA PRO A 62 12.70 -2.69 -9.70
C PRO A 62 13.68 -3.60 -8.95
N PHE A 63 13.63 -3.64 -7.61
CA PHE A 63 14.52 -4.42 -6.76
C PHE A 63 13.88 -5.77 -6.38
N PRO A 64 14.26 -6.90 -7.02
CA PRO A 64 13.78 -8.21 -6.63
C PRO A 64 14.42 -8.68 -5.32
N ILE A 65 13.66 -9.40 -4.49
CA ILE A 65 14.22 -10.09 -3.31
C ILE A 65 15.25 -11.11 -3.80
N SER A 66 16.50 -10.91 -3.41
CA SER A 66 17.64 -11.72 -3.84
C SER A 66 18.83 -11.46 -2.91
N THR A 67 19.87 -12.29 -3.01
CA THR A 67 21.13 -12.09 -2.27
C THR A 67 21.77 -10.71 -2.54
N ARG A 68 21.54 -10.13 -3.73
CA ARG A 68 22.03 -8.79 -4.11
C ARG A 68 21.28 -7.64 -3.44
N PHE A 69 19.96 -7.75 -3.34
CA PHE A 69 19.11 -6.62 -2.91
C PHE A 69 18.58 -6.77 -1.48
N GLY A 70 18.71 -7.96 -0.89
CA GLY A 70 18.31 -8.26 0.47
C GLY A 70 16.92 -8.88 0.58
N ASN A 71 16.37 -8.78 1.78
CA ASN A 71 15.06 -9.32 2.14
C ASN A 71 13.92 -8.37 1.69
N ARG A 72 12.70 -8.68 2.13
CA ARG A 72 11.49 -7.90 1.80
C ARG A 72 11.58 -6.44 2.25
N ASP A 73 12.07 -6.20 3.46
CA ASP A 73 12.14 -4.85 4.02
C ASP A 73 13.23 -4.04 3.30
N ASP A 74 14.36 -4.68 2.98
CA ASP A 74 15.44 -4.07 2.20
C ASP A 74 14.95 -3.59 0.82
N VAL A 75 14.24 -4.44 0.08
CA VAL A 75 13.75 -4.07 -1.27
C VAL A 75 12.64 -3.01 -1.22
N ILE A 76 11.83 -2.98 -0.16
CA ILE A 76 10.80 -1.94 0.04
C ILE A 76 11.46 -0.61 0.38
N GLU A 77 12.48 -0.61 1.23
CA GLU A 77 13.23 0.59 1.58
C GLU A 77 14.01 1.14 0.38
N ARG A 78 14.63 0.25 -0.43
CA ARG A 78 15.25 0.64 -1.70
C ARG A 78 14.25 1.27 -2.66
N TYR A 79 13.06 0.67 -2.80
CA TYR A 79 11.99 1.25 -3.61
C TYR A 79 11.57 2.63 -3.11
N ARG A 80 11.41 2.79 -1.79
CA ARG A 80 11.07 4.09 -1.20
C ARG A 80 12.10 5.14 -1.59
N ARG A 81 13.39 4.85 -1.42
CA ARG A 81 14.48 5.78 -1.78
C ARG A 81 14.49 6.11 -3.27
N ASP A 82 14.31 5.11 -4.12
CA ASP A 82 14.26 5.30 -5.57
C ASP A 82 13.04 6.13 -5.99
N LEU A 83 11.86 5.87 -5.44
CA LEU A 83 10.65 6.64 -5.70
C LEU A 83 10.86 8.12 -5.38
N TRP A 84 11.39 8.43 -4.19
CA TRP A 84 11.68 9.82 -3.81
C TRP A 84 12.78 10.46 -4.65
N ARG A 85 13.77 9.68 -5.11
CA ARG A 85 14.78 10.16 -6.06
C ARG A 85 14.09 10.59 -7.37
N ARG A 86 13.23 9.73 -7.94
CA ARG A 86 12.49 9.99 -9.19
C ARG A 86 11.59 11.22 -9.09
N ILE A 87 10.90 11.39 -7.95
CA ILE A 87 10.08 12.57 -7.69
C ILE A 87 10.94 13.83 -7.68
N ARG A 88 12.05 13.84 -6.92
CA ARG A 88 12.92 15.03 -6.81
C ARG A 88 13.68 15.35 -8.09
N SER A 89 14.01 14.36 -8.91
CA SER A 89 14.68 14.59 -10.19
C SER A 89 13.72 15.00 -11.31
N GLY A 90 12.40 14.94 -11.08
CA GLY A 90 11.38 15.17 -12.11
C GLY A 90 11.18 13.99 -13.08
N GLU A 91 11.85 12.85 -12.86
CA GLU A 91 11.63 11.61 -13.63
C GLU A 91 10.23 11.03 -13.42
N LEU A 92 9.58 11.36 -12.30
CA LEU A 92 8.19 11.00 -12.03
C LEU A 92 7.40 12.29 -11.77
N PRO A 93 6.55 12.72 -12.73
CA PRO A 93 5.69 13.89 -12.55
C PRO A 93 4.75 13.74 -11.35
N LEU A 94 4.55 14.83 -10.61
CA LEU A 94 3.71 14.82 -9.40
C LEU A 94 2.23 14.59 -9.72
N ASP A 95 1.75 15.08 -10.86
CA ASP A 95 0.39 14.89 -11.35
C ASP A 95 0.11 13.43 -11.71
N GLU A 96 1.04 12.74 -12.37
CA GLU A 96 0.92 11.29 -12.61
C GLU A 96 0.85 10.48 -11.31
N LEU A 97 1.66 10.86 -10.33
CA LEU A 97 1.68 10.22 -9.02
C LEU A 97 0.40 10.53 -8.21
N ALA A 98 -0.09 11.76 -8.26
CA ALA A 98 -1.33 12.17 -7.60
C ALA A 98 -2.57 11.51 -8.21
N ALA A 99 -2.58 11.25 -9.52
CA ALA A 99 -3.69 10.61 -10.21
C ALA A 99 -4.09 9.24 -9.62
N ILE A 100 -3.14 8.54 -8.98
CA ILE A 100 -3.38 7.21 -8.37
C ILE A 100 -3.64 7.27 -6.86
N ALA A 101 -3.68 8.45 -6.23
CA ALA A 101 -3.77 8.63 -4.78
C ALA A 101 -4.95 7.89 -4.12
N ASN A 102 -6.08 7.87 -4.81
CA ASN A 102 -7.33 7.28 -4.33
C ASN A 102 -7.72 5.99 -5.07
N MET A 103 -6.85 5.48 -5.94
CA MET A 103 -7.12 4.25 -6.69
C MET A 103 -6.65 3.00 -5.93
N PRO A 104 -7.41 1.90 -5.92
CA PRO A 104 -6.92 0.61 -5.45
C PRO A 104 -5.66 0.17 -6.22
N LEU A 105 -4.60 -0.21 -5.50
CA LEU A 105 -3.34 -0.67 -6.07
C LEU A 105 -3.23 -2.20 -5.96
N ALA A 106 -3.04 -2.89 -7.08
CA ALA A 106 -2.95 -4.35 -7.12
C ALA A 106 -1.50 -4.83 -7.19
N CYS A 107 -1.10 -5.65 -6.22
CA CYS A 107 0.25 -6.23 -6.12
C CYS A 107 0.19 -7.72 -5.77
N TRP A 108 1.20 -8.50 -6.20
CA TRP A 108 1.31 -9.92 -5.87
C TRP A 108 1.73 -10.21 -4.42
N CYS A 109 2.31 -9.23 -3.72
CA CYS A 109 2.93 -9.43 -2.41
C CYS A 109 1.96 -9.30 -1.23
N HIS A 110 0.88 -8.54 -1.39
CA HIS A 110 -0.12 -8.35 -0.34
C HIS A 110 -0.71 -9.72 0.07
N PRO A 111 -0.97 -10.03 1.35
CA PRO A 111 -1.02 -9.13 2.52
C PRO A 111 0.31 -8.85 3.21
N LYS A 112 1.42 -9.44 2.77
CA LYS A 112 2.74 -9.12 3.33
C LYS A 112 3.11 -7.67 3.01
N PRO A 113 3.99 -7.04 3.80
CA PRO A 113 4.54 -5.72 3.48
C PRO A 113 4.99 -5.67 2.02
N CYS A 114 4.62 -4.61 1.30
CA CYS A 114 4.92 -4.45 -0.11
C CYS A 114 5.12 -2.99 -0.49
N HIS A 115 5.72 -2.78 -1.66
CA HIS A 115 6.02 -1.45 -2.18
C HIS A 115 4.76 -0.64 -2.50
N ALA A 116 3.64 -1.29 -2.81
CA ALA A 116 2.37 -0.61 -3.10
C ALA A 116 1.90 0.28 -1.93
N ALA A 117 2.21 -0.11 -0.68
CA ALA A 117 1.89 0.73 0.47
C ALA A 117 2.77 2.00 0.55
N VAL A 118 4.02 1.92 0.08
CA VAL A 118 4.90 3.09 -0.05
C VAL A 118 4.36 4.00 -1.15
N LEU A 119 4.00 3.43 -2.30
CA LEU A 119 3.45 4.16 -3.43
C LEU A 119 2.15 4.86 -3.09
N ALA A 120 1.21 4.18 -2.41
CA ALA A 120 -0.05 4.76 -1.95
C ALA A 120 0.16 6.01 -1.08
N ARG A 121 1.12 5.96 -0.15
CA ARG A 121 1.45 7.12 0.69
C ARG A 121 2.07 8.27 -0.11
N ALA A 122 2.97 7.96 -1.04
CA ALA A 122 3.59 8.97 -1.90
C ALA A 122 2.56 9.61 -2.85
N ALA A 123 1.63 8.82 -3.38
CA ALA A 123 0.54 9.29 -4.24
C ALA A 123 -0.38 10.28 -3.50
N ARG A 124 -0.77 9.92 -2.27
CA ARG A 124 -1.55 10.83 -1.42
C ARG A 124 -0.79 12.10 -1.09
N TRP A 125 0.49 12.00 -0.71
CA TRP A 125 1.32 13.17 -0.48
C TRP A 125 1.38 14.07 -1.72
N ALA A 126 1.57 13.50 -2.91
CA ALA A 126 1.63 14.27 -4.16
C ALA A 126 0.32 15.02 -4.44
N ALA A 127 -0.83 14.40 -4.19
CA ALA A 127 -2.13 15.08 -4.32
C ALA A 127 -2.25 16.27 -3.35
N GLU A 128 -1.88 16.07 -2.07
CA GLU A 128 -1.91 17.11 -1.05
C GLU A 128 -0.94 18.29 -1.39
N GLU A 129 0.22 18.02 -2.00
CA GLU A 129 1.15 19.07 -2.42
C GLU A 129 0.63 19.88 -3.63
N LEU A 130 -0.04 19.23 -4.57
CA LEU A 130 -0.65 19.92 -5.72
C LEU A 130 -1.82 20.80 -5.30
N GLU A 131 -2.64 20.35 -4.35
CA GLU A 131 -3.73 21.14 -3.75
C GLU A 131 -3.19 22.41 -3.10
N LYS A 132 -2.16 22.30 -2.24
CA LYS A 132 -1.52 23.46 -1.59
C LYS A 132 -0.97 24.46 -2.60
N SER A 133 -0.34 23.96 -3.66
CA SER A 133 0.26 24.82 -4.69
C SER A 133 -0.79 25.64 -5.44
N CYS A 134 -2.01 25.12 -5.58
CA CYS A 134 -3.14 25.82 -6.22
C CYS A 134 -3.78 26.86 -5.30
N GLU A 135 -3.81 26.64 -3.99
CA GLU A 135 -4.37 27.61 -3.03
C GLU A 135 -3.47 28.84 -2.82
N THR A 136 -2.18 28.70 -3.11
CA THR A 136 -1.19 29.78 -2.98
C THR A 136 -0.94 30.58 -4.27
N ALA A 137 -1.60 30.21 -5.37
CA ALA A 137 -1.46 30.82 -6.70
C ALA A 137 -2.62 31.76 -7.01
#